data_AF-A0A5A7Q0Y2-F1
#
_entry.id   AF-A0A5A7Q0Y2-F1
#
_cell.length_a   1.000
_cell.length_b   1.000
_cell.length_c   1.000
_cell.angle_alpha   90.00
_cell.angle_beta   90.00
_cell.angle_gamma   90.00
#
_symmetry.space_group_name_H-M   'P 1'
#
loop_
_entity.id
_entity.type
_entity.pdbx_description
1 polymer ?
#
loop_
_entity_poly.entity_id
_entity_poly.type
_entity_poly.pdbx_seq_one_letter_code
_entity_poly.pdbx_strand_id
1 'polypeptide(L)'
;MASLDHLDDEDDFGGDFAEGNAARRSGNKRSFADLDDDEDDIFGSKKVSQKVEETAPGVATGMILTLRESTLFNIFINAAQLQELIRLSSVWTRENKETSISQLLTFKSFTDVCSENCCPVYLFVFFCSLKNCQDELSKCQTKLEDAKSEIQKWHSAFQNESFMPQGATPEPKFVVNYLQILRSSEESLREQLEKAKKKEAAFIVTFAKREQEIAELKSALRDLRAQLKPPSMQARRLLLDPSIHEEFTRLKNLVEEKDKKVKELQDNIAAVSFTPQSKNGKMLMAKCRTLQEENEEIGNQANEGKMHELTMKLALQKSQNTELRSQFEGICKQMEKLTGDVDRSNELVVILQEKLEAKDDEIQRLKNELLQGNANVEEQNELDTDMNANVDNGLNLVEVQTEN
;
A
#
# COMPACT_ATOMS: atom_id res chain seq x y z
N MET A 1 -18.88 56.79 19.92
CA MET A 1 -20.15 56.47 19.25
C MET A 1 -19.79 55.61 18.05
N ALA A 2 -20.36 54.44 17.80
CA ALA A 2 -21.29 53.57 18.55
C ALA A 2 -21.23 52.18 17.86
N SER A 3 -21.54 51.02 18.46
CA SER A 3 -21.71 50.62 19.86
C SER A 3 -21.17 49.17 20.01
N LEU A 4 -21.07 48.66 21.24
CA LEU A 4 -20.68 47.28 21.52
C LEU A 4 -21.94 46.46 21.81
N ASP A 5 -22.28 45.51 20.94
CA ASP A 5 -23.31 44.51 21.26
C ASP A 5 -22.62 43.29 21.89
N HIS A 6 -22.91 43.09 23.16
CA HIS A 6 -22.37 42.05 24.03
C HIS A 6 -23.56 41.30 24.62
N LEU A 7 -23.65 40.00 24.32
CA LEU A 7 -24.69 39.11 24.85
C LEU A 7 -24.00 37.91 25.51
N ASP A 8 -24.00 37.91 26.84
CA ASP A 8 -23.83 36.70 27.63
C ASP A 8 -25.21 36.02 27.70
N ASP A 9 -25.31 34.77 27.24
CA ASP A 9 -26.42 33.88 27.55
C ASP A 9 -25.83 32.62 28.24
N GLU A 10 -25.97 32.58 29.57
CA GLU A 10 -25.47 31.50 30.45
C GLU A 10 -26.48 30.34 30.49
N ASP A 11 -26.46 29.47 29.47
CA ASP A 11 -27.23 28.21 29.45
C ASP A 11 -26.55 27.14 30.34
N ASP A 12 -26.69 27.29 31.67
CA ASP A 12 -26.38 26.22 32.64
C ASP A 12 -27.39 25.06 32.49
N PHE A 13 -26.88 23.89 32.09
CA PHE A 13 -27.64 22.64 32.10
C PHE A 13 -26.95 21.55 32.93
N GLY A 14 -26.58 21.87 34.17
CA GLY A 14 -26.21 20.90 35.20
C GLY A 14 -27.34 19.91 35.50
N GLY A 15 -27.27 18.71 34.89
CA GLY A 15 -28.23 17.63 35.07
C GLY A 15 -27.62 16.36 35.67
N ASP A 16 -27.67 16.22 37.00
CA ASP A 16 -27.25 15.01 37.71
C ASP A 16 -28.11 13.78 37.35
N PHE A 17 -27.47 12.69 36.95
CA PHE A 17 -28.05 11.34 37.00
C PHE A 17 -27.03 10.34 37.53
N ALA A 18 -27.26 9.89 38.77
CA ALA A 18 -26.49 8.85 39.42
C ALA A 18 -27.11 7.46 39.21
N GLU A 19 -26.27 6.43 39.45
CA GLU A 19 -26.64 5.04 39.75
C GLU A 19 -27.13 4.14 38.58
N GLY A 20 -26.56 2.92 38.48
CA GLY A 20 -26.92 1.92 37.46
C GLY A 20 -25.80 0.95 37.09
N ASN A 21 -25.60 -0.11 37.88
CA ASN A 21 -24.53 -1.10 37.67
C ASN A 21 -24.71 -1.95 36.39
N ALA A 22 -23.64 -2.07 35.59
CA ALA A 22 -23.47 -3.14 34.60
C ALA A 22 -22.02 -3.65 34.58
N ALA A 23 -21.81 -4.97 34.49
CA ALA A 23 -20.55 -5.60 34.87
C ALA A 23 -19.61 -5.96 33.70
N ARG A 24 -18.31 -5.77 33.94
CA ARG A 24 -17.17 -6.52 33.35
C ARG A 24 -17.06 -6.62 31.81
N ARG A 25 -16.05 -5.94 31.28
CA ARG A 25 -14.92 -6.66 30.62
C ARG A 25 -13.64 -5.81 30.64
N SER A 26 -12.53 -6.40 31.10
CA SER A 26 -11.20 -5.82 30.89
C SER A 26 -10.76 -6.10 29.45
N GLY A 27 -10.20 -5.09 28.80
CA GLY A 27 -9.58 -5.20 27.48
C GLY A 27 -8.38 -4.27 27.40
N ASN A 28 -7.17 -4.83 27.27
CA ASN A 28 -5.95 -4.04 27.23
C ASN A 28 -5.97 -3.10 26.02
N LYS A 29 -5.94 -1.78 26.28
CA LYS A 29 -5.52 -0.80 25.28
C LYS A 29 -4.06 -1.11 24.92
N ARG A 30 -3.79 -1.51 23.68
CA ARG A 30 -2.43 -1.48 23.13
C ARG A 30 -2.12 -0.03 22.75
N SER A 31 -0.94 0.43 23.11
CA SER A 31 -0.49 1.77 22.79
C SER A 31 -0.19 1.93 21.30
N PHE A 32 -0.24 3.20 20.91
CA PHE A 32 0.36 3.86 19.75
C PHE A 32 1.57 3.13 19.12
N ALA A 33 1.71 3.26 17.80
CA ALA A 33 2.85 2.73 17.06
C ALA A 33 4.06 3.67 17.21
N ASP A 34 5.20 3.12 17.62
CA ASP A 34 6.47 3.47 17.00
C ASP A 34 6.65 2.53 15.79
N LEU A 35 6.92 3.11 14.63
CA LEU A 35 7.48 2.44 13.47
C LEU A 35 8.79 3.16 13.20
N ASP A 36 9.87 2.66 13.76
CA ASP A 36 11.22 3.12 13.42
C ASP A 36 11.51 2.74 11.95
N ASP A 37 12.06 3.70 11.19
CA ASP A 37 12.52 3.47 9.81
C ASP A 37 13.83 2.65 9.81
N ASP A 38 13.70 1.34 10.03
CA ASP A 38 14.74 0.36 9.68
C ASP A 38 14.83 0.27 8.14
N GLU A 39 15.57 1.21 7.53
CA GLU A 39 16.00 1.14 6.12
C GLU A 39 16.85 -0.11 5.90
N ASP A 40 16.26 -1.14 5.28
CA ASP A 40 16.89 -2.43 4.99
C ASP A 40 18.21 -2.24 4.22
N ASP A 41 19.32 -2.62 4.85
CA ASP A 41 20.68 -2.50 4.31
C ASP A 41 20.87 -3.54 3.17
N ILE A 42 20.34 -3.21 1.99
CA ILE A 42 20.08 -4.12 0.85
C ILE A 42 21.35 -4.60 0.10
N PHE A 43 22.50 -4.58 0.77
CA PHE A 43 23.77 -5.16 0.33
C PHE A 43 24.26 -6.28 1.26
N GLY A 44 23.43 -7.32 1.38
CA GLY A 44 23.67 -8.52 2.18
C GLY A 44 24.97 -9.25 1.85
N SER A 45 26.08 -8.79 2.44
CA SER A 45 27.44 -9.25 2.19
C SER A 45 27.73 -10.61 2.85
N LYS A 46 27.15 -11.68 2.30
CA LYS A 46 27.45 -13.08 2.64
C LYS A 46 28.89 -13.46 2.27
N LYS A 47 29.88 -13.01 3.04
CA LYS A 47 31.20 -13.65 3.12
C LYS A 47 31.17 -14.73 4.20
N VAL A 48 30.90 -15.97 3.78
CA VAL A 48 31.12 -17.15 4.61
C VAL A 48 32.60 -17.21 4.98
N SER A 49 32.90 -17.21 6.28
CA SER A 49 34.26 -17.34 6.79
C SER A 49 34.74 -18.79 6.70
N GLN A 50 35.04 -19.26 5.48
CA GLN A 50 35.73 -20.53 5.29
C GLN A 50 37.18 -20.37 5.76
N LYS A 51 37.45 -20.89 6.96
CA LYS A 51 38.77 -20.86 7.61
C LYS A 51 39.77 -21.77 6.87
N VAL A 52 40.44 -21.21 5.87
CA VAL A 52 41.64 -21.81 5.26
C VAL A 52 42.86 -21.30 6.02
N GLU A 53 43.64 -22.21 6.59
CA GLU A 53 44.84 -21.93 7.35
C GLU A 53 46.04 -21.78 6.40
N GLU A 54 46.11 -20.65 5.69
CA GLU A 54 47.17 -20.38 4.73
C GLU A 54 48.49 -20.01 5.43
N THR A 55 49.23 -21.06 5.83
CA THR A 55 50.58 -20.95 6.37
C THR A 55 51.53 -20.40 5.30
N ALA A 56 52.08 -19.20 5.55
CA ALA A 56 52.68 -18.35 4.53
C ALA A 56 53.81 -19.03 3.71
N PRO A 57 53.61 -19.35 2.42
CA PRO A 57 54.58 -20.10 1.63
C PRO A 57 55.81 -19.28 1.21
N GLY A 58 55.72 -17.95 1.22
CA GLY A 58 56.74 -17.06 0.65
C GLY A 58 58.11 -17.12 1.33
N VAL A 59 58.17 -17.17 2.67
CA VAL A 59 59.46 -17.14 3.40
C VAL A 59 60.20 -18.48 3.28
N ALA A 60 59.48 -19.59 3.45
CA ALA A 60 60.03 -20.93 3.27
C ALA A 60 60.51 -21.13 1.82
N THR A 61 59.70 -20.74 0.83
CA THR A 61 60.07 -20.86 -0.59
C THR A 61 61.31 -20.02 -0.93
N GLY A 62 61.40 -18.77 -0.44
CA GLY A 62 62.57 -17.92 -0.65
C GLY A 62 63.86 -18.47 -0.01
N MET A 63 63.78 -19.08 1.18
CA MET A 63 64.93 -19.75 1.80
C MET A 63 65.30 -21.05 1.06
N ILE A 64 64.32 -21.81 0.59
CA ILE A 64 64.55 -23.03 -0.20
C ILE A 64 65.19 -22.70 -1.56
N LEU A 65 64.78 -21.61 -2.21
CA LEU A 65 65.38 -21.14 -3.47
C LEU A 65 66.82 -20.66 -3.25
N THR A 66 67.08 -19.78 -2.28
CA THR A 66 68.45 -19.29 -2.02
C THR A 66 69.40 -20.40 -1.56
N LEU A 67 68.94 -21.40 -0.79
CA LEU A 67 69.74 -22.59 -0.47
C LEU A 67 69.99 -23.46 -1.71
N ARG A 68 69.00 -23.64 -2.59
CA ARG A 68 69.17 -24.36 -3.87
C ARG A 68 70.09 -23.62 -4.84
N GLU A 69 70.04 -22.29 -4.92
CA GLU A 69 70.98 -21.49 -5.69
C GLU A 69 72.40 -21.61 -5.16
N SER A 70 72.59 -21.55 -3.84
CA SER A 70 73.91 -21.70 -3.23
C SER A 70 74.51 -23.09 -3.50
N THR A 71 73.68 -24.15 -3.49
CA THR A 71 74.16 -25.50 -3.82
C THR A 71 74.37 -25.66 -5.33
N LEU A 72 73.47 -25.17 -6.19
CA LEU A 72 73.63 -25.22 -7.65
C LEU A 72 74.83 -24.42 -8.14
N PHE A 73 75.08 -23.21 -7.62
CA PHE A 73 76.24 -22.40 -8.01
C PHE A 73 77.55 -23.07 -7.57
N ASN A 74 77.61 -23.64 -6.36
CA ASN A 74 78.76 -24.45 -5.94
C ASN A 74 78.89 -25.73 -6.77
N ILE A 75 77.80 -26.40 -7.15
CA ILE A 75 77.82 -27.56 -8.05
C ILE A 75 78.35 -27.16 -9.43
N PHE A 76 77.99 -26.01 -9.99
CA PHE A 76 78.51 -25.55 -11.29
C PHE A 76 79.98 -25.09 -11.23
N ILE A 77 80.41 -24.42 -10.16
CA ILE A 77 81.83 -24.11 -9.94
C ILE A 77 82.64 -25.41 -9.77
N ASN A 78 82.16 -26.34 -8.94
CA ASN A 78 82.78 -27.65 -8.77
C ASN A 78 82.71 -28.49 -10.05
N ALA A 79 81.69 -28.34 -10.90
CA ALA A 79 81.59 -29.03 -12.19
C ALA A 79 82.58 -28.46 -13.21
N ALA A 80 82.80 -27.15 -13.25
CA ALA A 80 83.84 -26.54 -14.08
C ALA A 80 85.25 -26.93 -13.60
N GLN A 81 85.48 -26.94 -12.28
CA GLN A 81 86.73 -27.44 -11.69
C GLN A 81 86.89 -28.96 -11.92
N LEU A 82 85.82 -29.74 -11.85
CA LEU A 82 85.81 -31.17 -12.21
C LEU A 82 86.06 -31.35 -13.70
N GLN A 83 85.55 -30.49 -14.58
CA GLN A 83 85.77 -30.60 -16.02
C GLN A 83 87.24 -30.32 -16.37
N GLU A 84 87.87 -29.35 -15.69
CA GLU A 84 89.31 -29.10 -15.83
C GLU A 84 90.15 -30.18 -15.13
N LEU A 85 89.72 -30.71 -13.98
CA LEU A 85 90.33 -31.90 -13.36
C LEU A 85 90.11 -33.17 -14.19
N ILE A 86 89.04 -33.29 -14.98
CA ILE A 86 88.79 -34.36 -15.94
C ILE A 86 89.67 -34.15 -17.17
N ARG A 87 89.92 -32.91 -17.61
CA ARG A 87 90.87 -32.59 -18.68
C ARG A 87 92.29 -32.96 -18.25
N LEU A 88 92.72 -32.52 -17.05
CA LEU A 88 94.00 -32.85 -16.44
C LEU A 88 94.11 -34.34 -16.13
N SER A 89 93.06 -34.99 -15.64
CA SER A 89 92.99 -36.45 -15.44
C SER A 89 92.99 -37.21 -16.76
N SER A 90 92.47 -36.66 -17.86
CA SER A 90 92.53 -37.27 -19.20
C SER A 90 93.92 -37.15 -19.85
N VAL A 91 94.68 -36.10 -19.50
CA VAL A 91 96.11 -36.00 -19.82
C VAL A 91 96.90 -36.97 -18.94
N TRP A 92 96.72 -36.90 -17.63
CA TRP A 92 97.39 -37.75 -16.64
C TRP A 92 97.09 -39.24 -16.84
N THR A 93 95.88 -39.65 -17.23
CA THR A 93 95.56 -41.05 -17.60
C THR A 93 95.89 -41.41 -19.04
N ARG A 94 96.32 -40.46 -19.88
CA ARG A 94 96.99 -40.79 -21.15
C ARG A 94 98.46 -41.11 -20.88
N GLU A 95 99.16 -40.23 -20.16
CA GLU A 95 100.52 -40.45 -19.67
C GLU A 95 100.57 -41.71 -18.80
N ASN A 96 99.75 -41.83 -17.76
CA ASN A 96 99.63 -43.06 -16.97
C ASN A 96 99.00 -44.23 -17.70
N LYS A 97 98.45 -44.14 -18.92
CA LYS A 97 98.18 -45.38 -19.68
C LYS A 97 99.48 -45.96 -20.23
N GLU A 98 100.39 -45.11 -20.71
CA GLU A 98 101.72 -45.54 -21.15
C GLU A 98 102.57 -45.99 -19.94
N THR A 99 102.54 -45.24 -18.83
CA THR A 99 103.19 -45.68 -17.57
C THR A 99 102.55 -46.95 -16.99
N SER A 100 101.20 -47.10 -17.03
CA SER A 100 100.53 -48.30 -16.49
C SER A 100 100.69 -49.52 -17.39
N ILE A 101 100.87 -49.37 -18.71
CA ILE A 101 101.22 -50.51 -19.58
C ILE A 101 102.65 -50.97 -19.26
N SER A 102 103.59 -50.04 -19.09
CA SER A 102 104.96 -50.35 -18.65
C SER A 102 105.01 -50.96 -17.24
N GLN A 103 104.21 -50.44 -16.31
CA GLN A 103 104.06 -50.98 -14.96
C GLN A 103 103.30 -52.31 -14.94
N LEU A 104 102.31 -52.56 -15.79
CA LEU A 104 101.65 -53.88 -15.90
C LEU A 104 102.58 -54.93 -16.50
N LEU A 105 103.47 -54.56 -17.43
CA LEU A 105 104.49 -55.48 -17.95
C LEU A 105 105.53 -55.86 -16.88
N THR A 106 105.98 -54.91 -16.07
CA THR A 106 106.86 -55.18 -14.91
C THR A 106 106.13 -55.87 -13.76
N PHE A 107 104.86 -55.54 -13.49
CA PHE A 107 104.07 -56.19 -12.44
C PHE A 107 103.69 -57.62 -12.81
N LYS A 108 103.41 -57.90 -14.09
CA LYS A 108 103.12 -59.26 -14.56
C LYS A 108 104.36 -60.16 -14.43
N SER A 109 105.52 -59.67 -14.85
CA SER A 109 106.80 -60.38 -14.62
C SER A 109 107.14 -60.50 -13.13
N PHE A 110 106.72 -59.55 -12.28
CA PHE A 110 106.83 -59.69 -10.83
C PHE A 110 105.87 -60.76 -10.26
N THR A 111 104.64 -60.89 -10.76
CA THR A 111 103.72 -61.98 -10.37
C THR A 111 104.20 -63.35 -10.82
N ASP A 112 104.80 -63.45 -12.01
CA ASP A 112 105.39 -64.70 -12.50
C ASP A 112 106.55 -65.16 -11.58
N VAL A 113 107.38 -64.22 -11.08
CA VAL A 113 108.45 -64.49 -10.10
C VAL A 113 107.91 -64.79 -8.69
N CYS A 114 106.85 -64.12 -8.24
CA CYS A 114 106.27 -64.39 -6.92
C CYS A 114 105.51 -65.72 -6.84
N SER A 115 105.10 -66.29 -7.98
CA SER A 115 104.34 -67.55 -8.09
C SER A 115 104.99 -68.72 -7.34
N GLU A 116 106.33 -68.83 -7.37
CA GLU A 116 107.06 -69.99 -6.85
C GLU A 116 107.47 -69.87 -5.36
N ASN A 117 107.37 -68.69 -4.74
CA ASN A 117 107.93 -68.45 -3.39
C ASN A 117 107.09 -67.59 -2.43
N CYS A 118 105.90 -67.09 -2.82
CA CYS A 118 105.03 -66.33 -1.90
C CYS A 118 103.95 -67.17 -1.23
N CYS A 119 103.68 -66.90 0.06
CA CYS A 119 102.61 -67.57 0.82
C CYS A 119 101.22 -67.17 0.28
N PRO A 120 100.31 -68.13 0.00
CA PRO A 120 99.02 -67.84 -0.66
C PRO A 120 98.14 -66.79 0.01
N VAL A 121 98.23 -66.65 1.34
CA VAL A 121 97.43 -65.68 2.11
C VAL A 121 97.75 -64.24 1.72
N TYR A 122 99.02 -63.89 1.54
CA TYR A 122 99.41 -62.54 1.12
C TYR A 122 98.97 -62.23 -0.32
N LEU A 123 99.08 -63.22 -1.21
CA LEU A 123 98.63 -63.10 -2.59
C LEU A 123 97.10 -62.90 -2.65
N PHE A 124 96.34 -63.64 -1.83
CA PHE A 124 94.88 -63.50 -1.71
C PHE A 124 94.48 -62.12 -1.17
N VAL A 125 95.10 -61.63 -0.09
CA VAL A 125 94.84 -60.29 0.46
C VAL A 125 95.15 -59.20 -0.58
N PHE A 126 96.23 -59.35 -1.35
CA PHE A 126 96.56 -58.43 -2.44
C PHE A 126 95.50 -58.45 -3.55
N PHE A 127 95.08 -59.64 -4.02
CA PHE A 127 94.03 -59.76 -5.04
C PHE A 127 92.67 -59.22 -4.56
N CYS A 128 92.29 -59.45 -3.29
CA CYS A 128 91.06 -58.87 -2.72
C CYS A 128 91.13 -57.34 -2.66
N SER A 129 92.27 -56.77 -2.26
CA SER A 129 92.49 -55.32 -2.24
C SER A 129 92.42 -54.72 -3.66
N LEU A 130 93.12 -55.34 -4.62
CA LEU A 130 93.14 -54.91 -6.02
C LEU A 130 91.75 -55.04 -6.68
N LYS A 131 90.98 -56.08 -6.32
CA LYS A 131 89.59 -56.24 -6.75
C LYS A 131 88.68 -55.14 -6.17
N ASN A 132 88.80 -54.83 -4.88
CA ASN A 132 88.05 -53.74 -4.25
C ASN A 132 88.37 -52.38 -4.91
N CYS A 133 89.63 -52.13 -5.27
CA CYS A 133 90.02 -50.97 -6.08
C CYS A 133 89.42 -50.97 -7.49
N GLN A 134 89.30 -52.13 -8.15
CA GLN A 134 88.63 -52.26 -9.45
C GLN A 134 87.13 -51.93 -9.36
N ASP A 135 86.47 -52.33 -8.26
CA ASP A 135 85.03 -52.12 -8.06
C ASP A 135 84.72 -50.66 -7.69
N GLU A 136 85.53 -50.01 -6.84
CA GLU A 136 85.43 -48.56 -6.61
C GLU A 136 85.78 -47.75 -7.88
N LEU A 137 86.74 -48.19 -8.70
CA LEU A 137 87.02 -47.57 -10.00
C LEU A 137 85.82 -47.67 -10.94
N SER A 138 85.17 -48.83 -11.00
CA SER A 138 83.96 -49.05 -11.82
C SER A 138 82.79 -48.17 -11.35
N LYS A 139 82.65 -48.00 -10.03
CA LYS A 139 81.68 -47.11 -9.37
C LYS A 139 82.00 -45.61 -9.53
N CYS A 140 83.25 -45.25 -9.79
CA CYS A 140 83.64 -43.91 -10.22
C CYS A 140 83.37 -43.68 -11.72
N GLN A 141 83.59 -44.70 -12.55
CA GLN A 141 83.29 -44.67 -13.99
C GLN A 141 81.81 -44.44 -14.25
N THR A 142 80.91 -45.15 -13.55
CA THR A 142 79.45 -44.94 -13.70
C THR A 142 79.04 -43.53 -13.30
N LYS A 143 79.44 -43.06 -12.11
CA LYS A 143 79.18 -41.67 -11.65
C LYS A 143 79.68 -40.60 -12.64
N LEU A 144 80.80 -40.85 -13.33
CA LEU A 144 81.33 -39.95 -14.34
C LEU A 144 80.43 -39.90 -15.59
N GLU A 145 79.93 -41.03 -16.08
CA GLU A 145 78.98 -41.05 -17.20
C GLU A 145 77.59 -40.52 -16.80
N ASP A 146 77.13 -40.78 -15.58
CA ASP A 146 75.90 -40.19 -15.03
C ASP A 146 75.98 -38.66 -15.03
N ALA A 147 77.07 -38.10 -14.48
CA ALA A 147 77.32 -36.66 -14.43
C ALA A 147 77.47 -36.02 -15.83
N LYS A 148 78.13 -36.70 -16.77
CA LYS A 148 78.16 -36.28 -18.18
C LYS A 148 76.75 -36.25 -18.79
N SER A 149 75.92 -37.25 -18.52
CA SER A 149 74.53 -37.29 -19.00
C SER A 149 73.70 -36.14 -18.42
N GLU A 150 73.99 -35.73 -17.19
CA GLU A 150 73.33 -34.60 -16.53
C GLU A 150 73.78 -33.27 -17.14
N ILE A 151 75.08 -33.04 -17.31
CA ILE A 151 75.62 -31.86 -18.02
C ILE A 151 75.04 -31.75 -19.44
N GLN A 152 74.89 -32.88 -20.15
CA GLN A 152 74.28 -32.90 -21.49
C GLN A 152 72.79 -32.52 -21.46
N LYS A 153 72.02 -32.97 -20.46
CA LYS A 153 70.62 -32.53 -20.26
C LYS A 153 70.53 -31.02 -20.02
N TRP A 154 71.40 -30.47 -19.17
CA TRP A 154 71.48 -29.02 -18.91
C TRP A 154 71.83 -28.23 -20.19
N HIS A 155 72.80 -28.69 -20.98
CA HIS A 155 73.10 -28.06 -22.27
C HIS A 155 71.91 -28.08 -23.24
N SER A 156 71.21 -29.20 -23.38
CA SER A 156 70.01 -29.28 -24.25
C SER A 156 68.83 -28.44 -23.75
N ALA A 157 68.71 -28.20 -22.45
CA ALA A 157 67.71 -27.29 -21.90
C ALA A 157 68.04 -25.83 -22.29
N PHE A 158 69.24 -25.35 -21.94
CA PHE A 158 69.64 -23.96 -22.21
C PHE A 158 69.73 -23.62 -23.71
N GLN A 159 70.05 -24.60 -24.57
CA GLN A 159 70.15 -24.39 -26.03
C GLN A 159 68.84 -23.88 -26.68
N ASN A 160 67.69 -24.08 -26.02
CA ASN A 160 66.38 -23.66 -26.53
C ASN A 160 65.83 -22.39 -25.85
N GLU A 161 66.55 -21.79 -24.90
CA GLU A 161 66.10 -20.58 -24.20
C GLU A 161 66.51 -19.27 -24.91
N SER A 162 65.65 -18.26 -24.79
CA SER A 162 65.75 -16.98 -25.52
C SER A 162 66.94 -16.10 -25.12
N PHE A 163 67.66 -16.43 -24.05
CA PHE A 163 68.88 -15.74 -23.65
C PHE A 163 70.14 -16.22 -24.43
N MET A 164 70.05 -17.34 -25.15
CA MET A 164 71.15 -17.88 -25.94
C MET A 164 71.17 -17.29 -27.36
N PRO A 165 72.32 -16.79 -27.86
CA PRO A 165 72.46 -16.41 -29.27
C PRO A 165 72.25 -17.61 -30.20
N GLN A 166 71.54 -17.43 -31.32
CA GLN A 166 71.28 -18.50 -32.28
C GLN A 166 72.59 -19.14 -32.77
N GLY A 167 72.72 -20.45 -32.56
CA GLY A 167 73.90 -21.24 -32.96
C GLY A 167 75.10 -21.18 -32.00
N ALA A 168 75.04 -20.41 -30.90
CA ALA A 168 76.09 -20.42 -29.88
C ALA A 168 76.00 -21.67 -28.99
N THR A 169 77.15 -22.23 -28.61
CA THR A 169 77.23 -23.25 -27.56
C THR A 169 76.88 -22.64 -26.20
N PRO A 170 76.24 -23.37 -25.27
CA PRO A 170 75.97 -22.87 -23.91
C PRO A 170 77.23 -22.72 -23.05
N GLU A 171 78.06 -21.70 -23.32
CA GLU A 171 79.14 -21.31 -22.41
C GLU A 171 78.55 -20.90 -21.05
N PRO A 172 79.10 -21.40 -19.92
CA PRO A 172 78.62 -21.04 -18.58
C PRO A 172 78.52 -19.53 -18.32
N LYS A 173 79.34 -18.71 -18.99
CA LYS A 173 79.33 -17.24 -18.87
C LYS A 173 77.99 -16.62 -19.26
N PHE A 174 77.32 -17.11 -20.31
CA PHE A 174 76.03 -16.55 -20.75
C PHE A 174 74.92 -16.90 -19.75
N VAL A 175 74.87 -18.16 -19.31
CA VAL A 175 73.93 -18.64 -18.29
C VAL A 175 74.12 -17.87 -16.97
N VAL A 176 75.36 -17.72 -16.49
CA VAL A 176 75.67 -16.99 -15.25
C VAL A 176 75.33 -15.50 -15.37
N ASN A 177 75.58 -14.86 -16.52
CA ASN A 177 75.22 -13.46 -16.74
C ASN A 177 73.70 -13.27 -16.74
N TYR A 178 72.96 -14.11 -17.48
CA TYR A 178 71.50 -14.08 -17.50
C TYR A 178 70.88 -14.31 -16.11
N LEU A 179 71.37 -15.30 -15.35
CA LEU A 179 70.96 -15.54 -13.97
C LEU A 179 71.27 -14.35 -13.04
N GLN A 180 72.41 -13.68 -13.23
CA GLN A 180 72.77 -12.49 -12.44
C GLN A 180 71.90 -11.28 -12.80
N ILE A 181 71.52 -11.12 -14.07
CA ILE A 181 70.55 -10.10 -14.52
C ILE A 181 69.17 -10.40 -13.92
N LEU A 182 68.68 -11.64 -14.02
CA LEU A 182 67.41 -12.08 -13.42
C LEU A 182 67.38 -11.85 -11.90
N ARG A 183 68.45 -12.22 -11.18
CA ARG A 183 68.56 -11.96 -9.74
C ARG A 183 68.47 -10.46 -9.43
N SER A 184 69.14 -9.61 -10.21
CA SER A 184 69.10 -8.15 -10.01
C SER A 184 67.73 -7.53 -10.32
N SER A 185 66.97 -8.08 -11.27
CA SER A 185 65.61 -7.63 -11.56
C SER A 185 64.59 -8.16 -10.56
N GLU A 186 64.74 -9.40 -10.07
CA GLU A 186 63.97 -9.94 -8.94
C GLU A 186 64.18 -9.09 -7.68
N GLU A 187 65.43 -8.82 -7.32
CA GLU A 187 65.76 -8.01 -6.13
C GLU A 187 65.21 -6.58 -6.25
N SER A 188 65.29 -5.96 -7.43
CA SER A 188 64.67 -4.66 -7.71
C SER A 188 63.15 -4.69 -7.62
N LEU A 189 62.48 -5.71 -8.17
CA LEU A 189 61.02 -5.85 -8.09
C LEU A 189 60.57 -6.14 -6.65
N ARG A 190 61.35 -6.93 -5.89
CA ARG A 190 61.12 -7.21 -4.47
C ARG A 190 61.29 -5.95 -3.62
N GLU A 191 62.28 -5.12 -3.89
CA GLU A 191 62.46 -3.84 -3.20
C GLU A 191 61.31 -2.86 -3.53
N GLN A 192 60.84 -2.83 -4.78
CA GLN A 192 59.67 -2.06 -5.20
C GLN A 192 58.38 -2.56 -4.51
N LEU A 193 58.18 -3.87 -4.39
CA LEU A 193 57.06 -4.48 -3.67
C LEU A 193 57.07 -4.11 -2.19
N GLU A 194 58.22 -4.18 -1.51
CA GLU A 194 58.34 -3.77 -0.11
C GLU A 194 58.17 -2.24 0.07
N LYS A 195 58.60 -1.43 -0.90
CA LYS A 195 58.28 0.01 -0.94
C LYS A 195 56.78 0.27 -1.14
N ALA A 196 56.08 -0.55 -1.92
CA ALA A 196 54.63 -0.46 -2.12
C ALA A 196 53.86 -0.84 -0.84
N LYS A 197 54.15 -2.01 -0.24
CA LYS A 197 53.56 -2.46 1.04
C LYS A 197 53.75 -1.43 2.17
N LYS A 198 54.92 -0.80 2.26
CA LYS A 198 55.20 0.24 3.26
C LYS A 198 54.37 1.50 3.03
N LYS A 199 54.09 1.89 1.78
CA LYS A 199 53.16 2.98 1.45
C LYS A 199 51.71 2.60 1.76
N GLU A 200 51.29 1.39 1.40
CA GLU A 200 49.95 0.85 1.69
C GLU A 200 49.66 0.83 3.19
N ALA A 201 50.57 0.26 3.99
CA ALA A 201 50.46 0.25 5.46
C ALA A 201 50.42 1.68 6.05
N ALA A 202 51.22 2.61 5.51
CA ALA A 202 51.15 4.01 5.91
C ALA A 202 49.80 4.65 5.56
N PHE A 203 49.25 4.37 4.37
CA PHE A 203 47.92 4.86 3.97
C PHE A 203 46.83 4.32 4.89
N ILE A 204 46.83 3.01 5.21
CA ILE A 204 45.89 2.39 6.15
C ILE A 204 45.92 3.10 7.51
N VAL A 205 47.11 3.37 8.06
CA VAL A 205 47.26 4.11 9.33
C VAL A 205 46.75 5.54 9.23
N THR A 206 47.03 6.25 8.13
CA THR A 206 46.49 7.63 7.94
C THR A 206 44.98 7.66 7.72
N PHE A 207 44.41 6.63 7.10
CA PHE A 207 42.98 6.49 6.87
C PHE A 207 42.25 6.23 8.19
N ALA A 208 42.68 5.22 8.95
CA ALA A 208 42.14 4.94 10.28
C ALA A 208 42.24 6.15 11.23
N LYS A 209 43.36 6.89 11.20
CA LYS A 209 43.49 8.14 11.98
C LYS A 209 42.51 9.23 11.51
N ARG A 210 42.20 9.32 10.21
CA ARG A 210 41.22 10.26 9.66
C ARG A 210 39.79 9.85 9.97
N GLU A 211 39.48 8.56 9.98
CA GLU A 211 38.19 8.04 10.45
C GLU A 211 37.98 8.31 11.94
N GLN A 212 39.03 8.15 12.76
CA GLN A 212 39.03 8.57 14.17
C GLN A 212 38.80 10.08 14.31
N GLU A 213 39.55 10.91 13.57
CA GLU A 213 39.37 12.39 13.56
C GLU A 213 37.93 12.78 13.18
N ILE A 214 37.34 12.12 12.18
CA ILE A 214 35.94 12.29 11.79
C ILE A 214 34.97 11.81 12.88
N ALA A 215 35.26 10.72 13.58
CA ALA A 215 34.44 10.23 14.69
C ALA A 215 34.47 11.18 15.89
N GLU A 216 35.66 11.68 16.26
CA GLU A 216 35.88 12.66 17.33
C GLU A 216 35.16 13.98 17.03
N LEU A 217 35.28 14.50 15.80
CA LEU A 217 34.52 15.66 15.32
C LEU A 217 33.00 15.41 15.30
N LYS A 218 32.55 14.20 14.96
CA LYS A 218 31.12 13.81 15.05
C LYS A 218 30.63 13.77 16.50
N SER A 219 31.43 13.36 17.49
CA SER A 219 31.09 13.53 18.91
C SER A 219 31.04 14.99 19.32
N ALA A 220 32.07 15.79 19.03
CA ALA A 220 32.09 17.21 19.35
C ALA A 220 30.88 17.95 18.74
N LEU A 221 30.47 17.61 17.51
CA LEU A 221 29.25 18.14 16.90
C LEU A 221 27.97 17.67 17.60
N ARG A 222 27.88 16.44 18.11
CA ARG A 222 26.75 16.00 18.95
C ARG A 222 26.73 16.76 20.28
N ASP A 223 27.88 16.98 20.91
CA ASP A 223 27.99 17.62 22.22
C ASP A 223 27.72 19.13 22.12
N LEU A 224 28.26 19.82 21.12
CA LEU A 224 27.86 21.19 20.81
C LEU A 224 26.37 21.26 20.43
N ARG A 225 25.84 20.30 19.65
CA ARG A 225 24.41 20.23 19.35
C ARG A 225 23.55 19.89 20.58
N ALA A 226 24.11 19.29 21.63
CA ALA A 226 23.45 19.03 22.91
C ALA A 226 23.52 20.22 23.87
N GLN A 227 24.53 21.09 23.74
CA GLN A 227 24.59 22.40 24.40
C GLN A 227 23.69 23.44 23.69
N LEU A 228 23.61 23.36 22.36
CA LEU A 228 22.80 24.23 21.50
C LEU A 228 21.33 23.76 21.38
N LYS A 229 21.03 22.46 21.55
CA LYS A 229 19.72 22.01 22.05
C LYS A 229 19.61 22.59 23.45
N PRO A 230 18.78 23.60 23.69
CA PRO A 230 19.04 24.44 24.85
C PRO A 230 18.75 23.74 26.19
N PRO A 231 19.58 24.01 27.22
CA PRO A 231 19.12 24.15 28.63
C PRO A 231 18.05 25.26 28.82
N SER A 232 17.69 25.91 27.71
CA SER A 232 16.40 26.51 27.36
C SER A 232 16.03 27.81 28.03
N MET A 233 16.13 27.90 29.34
CA MET A 233 15.72 29.10 30.08
C MET A 233 16.93 29.91 30.55
N GLN A 234 17.92 29.31 31.23
CA GLN A 234 18.99 30.08 31.87
C GLN A 234 19.96 30.77 30.87
N ALA A 235 20.49 30.05 29.88
CA ALA A 235 21.39 30.67 28.89
C ALA A 235 20.70 31.77 28.06
N ARG A 236 19.40 31.62 27.76
CA ARG A 236 18.61 32.66 27.09
C ARG A 236 18.24 33.83 28.02
N ARG A 237 18.03 33.60 29.32
CA ARG A 237 17.89 34.65 30.36
C ARG A 237 19.13 35.53 30.56
N LEU A 238 20.31 35.03 30.18
CA LEU A 238 21.58 35.75 30.31
C LEU A 238 22.03 36.47 29.03
N LEU A 239 21.40 36.17 27.89
CA LEU A 239 21.74 36.76 26.58
C LEU A 239 20.61 37.63 26.00
N LEU A 240 19.37 37.42 26.43
CA LEU A 240 18.28 38.38 26.24
C LEU A 240 18.30 39.36 27.42
N ASP A 241 17.94 40.61 27.16
CA ASP A 241 17.55 41.54 28.22
C ASP A 241 16.44 40.93 29.10
N PRO A 242 16.42 41.14 30.43
CA PRO A 242 15.44 40.51 31.32
C PRO A 242 13.98 40.77 30.93
N SER A 243 13.63 41.98 30.50
CA SER A 243 12.27 42.31 30.05
C SER A 243 11.94 41.68 28.70
N ILE A 244 12.91 41.61 27.79
CA ILE A 244 12.76 40.86 26.52
C ILE A 244 12.54 39.37 26.79
N HIS A 245 13.26 38.76 27.74
CA HIS A 245 13.04 37.36 28.11
C HIS A 245 11.66 37.13 28.74
N GLU A 246 11.19 38.05 29.57
CA GLU A 246 9.88 37.96 30.21
C GLU A 246 8.74 38.01 29.19
N GLU A 247 8.77 38.94 28.22
CA GLU A 247 7.80 38.98 27.14
C GLU A 247 7.89 37.77 26.19
N PHE A 248 9.08 37.24 25.88
CA PHE A 248 9.20 35.97 25.16
C PHE A 248 8.60 34.79 25.95
N THR A 249 8.73 34.78 27.27
CA THR A 249 8.14 33.73 28.14
C THR A 249 6.62 33.86 28.17
N ARG A 250 6.10 35.09 28.32
CA ARG A 250 4.67 35.41 28.26
C ARG A 250 4.05 34.99 26.93
N LEU A 251 4.68 35.37 25.80
CA LEU A 251 4.21 35.00 24.46
C LEU A 251 4.23 33.49 24.24
N LYS A 252 5.29 32.79 24.66
CA LYS A 252 5.36 31.32 24.60
C LYS A 252 4.22 30.67 25.38
N ASN A 253 4.01 31.09 26.63
CA ASN A 253 2.95 30.56 27.48
C ASN A 253 1.56 30.84 26.90
N LEU A 254 1.35 32.03 26.32
CA LEU A 254 0.10 32.40 25.65
C LEU A 254 -0.15 31.57 24.38
N VAL A 255 0.88 31.26 23.59
CA VAL A 255 0.77 30.34 22.45
C VAL A 255 0.40 28.95 22.93
N GLU A 256 1.08 28.40 23.95
CA GLU A 256 0.77 27.07 24.50
C GLU A 256 -0.64 27.00 25.11
N GLU A 257 -1.15 28.08 25.72
CA GLU A 257 -2.53 28.19 26.19
C GLU A 257 -3.53 28.23 25.02
N LYS A 258 -3.24 28.97 23.95
CA LYS A 258 -4.10 29.05 22.77
C LYS A 258 -4.09 27.76 21.95
N ASP A 259 -2.97 27.09 21.80
CA ASP A 259 -2.88 25.77 21.15
C ASP A 259 -3.68 24.72 21.94
N LYS A 260 -3.60 24.75 23.27
CA LYS A 260 -4.44 23.91 24.14
C LYS A 260 -5.93 24.21 23.95
N LYS A 261 -6.35 25.48 23.93
CA LYS A 261 -7.74 25.88 23.67
C LYS A 261 -8.22 25.55 22.25
N VAL A 262 -7.37 25.68 21.24
CA VAL A 262 -7.67 25.26 19.86
C VAL A 262 -7.90 23.76 19.82
N LYS A 263 -7.06 22.96 20.49
CA LYS A 263 -7.25 21.52 20.59
C LYS A 263 -8.52 21.14 21.36
N GLU A 264 -8.78 21.77 22.50
CA GLU A 264 -10.01 21.54 23.28
C GLU A 264 -11.28 21.89 22.48
N LEU A 265 -11.26 22.98 21.72
CA LEU A 265 -12.35 23.34 20.81
C LEU A 265 -12.45 22.36 19.63
N GLN A 266 -11.35 21.86 19.08
CA GLN A 266 -11.37 20.82 18.03
C GLN A 266 -11.89 19.48 18.55
N ASP A 267 -11.48 19.05 19.73
CA ASP A 267 -11.94 17.82 20.39
C ASP A 267 -13.44 17.95 20.76
N ASN A 268 -13.89 19.12 21.24
CA ASN A 268 -15.31 19.41 21.49
C ASN A 268 -16.14 19.46 20.19
N ILE A 269 -15.64 20.11 19.13
CA ILE A 269 -16.27 20.09 17.80
C ILE A 269 -16.34 18.65 17.30
N ALA A 270 -15.31 17.84 17.44
CA ALA A 270 -15.34 16.43 17.05
C ALA A 270 -16.37 15.62 17.85
N ALA A 271 -16.48 15.83 19.16
CA ALA A 271 -17.43 15.15 20.03
C ALA A 271 -18.90 15.55 19.78
N VAL A 272 -19.16 16.83 19.49
CA VAL A 272 -20.49 17.36 19.16
C VAL A 272 -20.83 17.14 17.67
N SER A 273 -19.85 16.97 16.79
CA SER A 273 -20.07 16.77 15.36
C SER A 273 -20.86 15.49 15.08
N PHE A 274 -22.05 15.66 14.52
CA PHE A 274 -22.82 14.55 13.99
C PHE A 274 -22.08 13.95 12.79
N THR A 275 -21.49 12.77 12.99
CA THR A 275 -20.82 12.00 11.92
C THR A 275 -21.79 10.94 11.38
N PRO A 276 -22.36 11.09 10.16
CA PRO A 276 -23.37 10.18 9.62
C PRO A 276 -22.91 8.72 9.49
N GLN A 277 -21.60 8.48 9.48
CA GLN A 277 -20.98 7.16 9.34
C GLN A 277 -20.78 6.44 10.69
N SER A 278 -20.87 7.15 11.83
CA SER A 278 -20.77 6.56 13.17
C SER A 278 -21.96 5.64 13.47
N LYS A 279 -21.84 4.78 14.49
CA LYS A 279 -22.94 3.86 14.89
C LYS A 279 -24.20 4.64 15.28
N ASN A 280 -24.05 5.72 16.06
CA ASN A 280 -25.16 6.56 16.49
C ASN A 280 -25.69 7.42 15.34
N GLY A 281 -24.80 7.97 14.50
CA GLY A 281 -25.18 8.74 13.32
C GLY A 281 -25.99 7.94 12.31
N LYS A 282 -25.56 6.71 11.97
CA LYS A 282 -26.32 5.79 11.09
C LYS A 282 -27.72 5.48 11.64
N MET A 283 -27.82 5.29 12.95
CA MET A 283 -29.08 4.98 13.64
C MET A 283 -30.03 6.20 13.68
N LEU A 284 -29.50 7.41 13.89
CA LEU A 284 -30.27 8.64 13.77
C LEU A 284 -30.72 8.91 12.32
N MET A 285 -29.85 8.77 11.32
CA MET A 285 -30.24 8.91 9.90
C MET A 285 -31.26 7.86 9.47
N ALA A 286 -31.23 6.66 10.04
CA ALA A 286 -32.26 5.64 9.82
C ALA A 286 -33.59 6.06 10.45
N LYS A 287 -33.61 6.50 11.71
CA LYS A 287 -34.83 6.98 12.38
C LYS A 287 -35.42 8.23 11.72
N CYS A 288 -34.59 9.13 11.19
CA CYS A 288 -35.07 10.28 10.43
C CYS A 288 -35.77 9.85 9.13
N ARG A 289 -35.23 8.85 8.42
CA ARG A 289 -35.91 8.28 7.24
C ARG A 289 -37.23 7.62 7.59
N THR A 290 -37.29 6.74 8.59
CA THR A 290 -38.56 6.07 8.95
C THR A 290 -39.61 7.07 9.43
N LEU A 291 -39.24 8.08 10.22
CA LEU A 291 -40.16 9.16 10.60
C LEU A 291 -40.60 10.01 9.40
N GLN A 292 -39.77 10.16 8.37
CA GLN A 292 -40.15 10.90 7.16
C GLN A 292 -41.07 10.07 6.26
N GLU A 293 -40.78 8.77 6.09
CA GLU A 293 -41.64 7.77 5.44
C GLU A 293 -43.02 7.68 6.13
N GLU A 294 -43.06 7.61 7.47
CA GLU A 294 -44.29 7.63 8.28
C GLU A 294 -45.09 8.94 8.10
N ASN A 295 -44.43 10.10 8.06
CA ASN A 295 -45.10 11.39 7.83
C ASN A 295 -45.64 11.53 6.40
N GLU A 296 -44.91 11.03 5.40
CA GLU A 296 -45.39 10.99 4.01
C GLU A 296 -46.59 10.04 3.88
N GLU A 297 -46.59 8.88 4.55
CA GLU A 297 -47.76 7.98 4.57
C GLU A 297 -48.96 8.59 5.30
N ILE A 298 -48.77 9.23 6.46
CA ILE A 298 -49.86 9.95 7.16
C ILE A 298 -50.44 11.06 6.26
N GLY A 299 -49.59 11.79 5.54
CA GLY A 299 -50.00 12.79 4.57
C GLY A 299 -50.83 12.20 3.43
N ASN A 300 -50.40 11.06 2.88
CA ASN A 300 -51.12 10.33 1.83
C ASN A 300 -52.47 9.81 2.34
N GLN A 301 -52.52 9.11 3.48
CA GLN A 301 -53.76 8.61 4.09
C GLN A 301 -54.77 9.73 4.38
N ALA A 302 -54.31 10.89 4.87
CA ALA A 302 -55.17 12.06 5.10
C ALA A 302 -55.72 12.66 3.79
N ASN A 303 -54.89 12.75 2.75
CA ASN A 303 -55.30 13.25 1.44
C ASN A 303 -56.29 12.29 0.75
N GLU A 304 -55.98 10.99 0.73
CA GLU A 304 -56.83 9.93 0.16
C GLU A 304 -58.16 9.81 0.89
N GLY A 305 -58.15 9.80 2.23
CA GLY A 305 -59.37 9.71 3.04
C GLY A 305 -60.33 10.88 2.76
N LYS A 306 -59.81 12.12 2.73
CA LYS A 306 -60.61 13.32 2.41
C LYS A 306 -61.08 13.33 0.95
N MET A 307 -60.25 12.86 0.01
CA MET A 307 -60.62 12.73 -1.39
C MET A 307 -61.74 11.69 -1.60
N HIS A 308 -61.67 10.55 -0.89
CA HIS A 308 -62.68 9.51 -0.93
C HIS A 308 -64.01 9.98 -0.31
N GLU A 309 -63.96 10.66 0.85
CA GLU A 309 -65.16 11.24 1.49
C GLU A 309 -65.87 12.25 0.57
N LEU A 310 -65.12 13.16 -0.05
CA LEU A 310 -65.66 14.13 -1.02
C LEU A 310 -66.21 13.44 -2.27
N THR A 311 -65.57 12.37 -2.74
CA THR A 311 -66.04 11.57 -3.88
C THR A 311 -67.36 10.86 -3.56
N MET A 312 -67.49 10.27 -2.36
CA MET A 312 -68.73 9.64 -1.89
C MET A 312 -69.85 10.67 -1.73
N LYS A 313 -69.58 11.85 -1.15
CA LYS A 313 -70.54 12.96 -1.04
C LYS A 313 -70.99 13.45 -2.43
N LEU A 314 -70.08 13.56 -3.39
CA LEU A 314 -70.39 13.94 -4.78
C LEU A 314 -71.25 12.87 -5.49
N ALA A 315 -70.99 11.59 -5.24
CA ALA A 315 -71.80 10.50 -5.80
C ALA A 315 -73.23 10.49 -5.23
N LEU A 316 -73.38 10.66 -3.91
CA LEU A 316 -74.69 10.78 -3.24
C LEU A 316 -75.47 12.00 -3.76
N GLN A 317 -74.82 13.16 -3.87
CA GLN A 317 -75.43 14.37 -4.43
C GLN A 317 -75.87 14.20 -5.89
N LYS A 318 -75.09 13.48 -6.72
CA LYS A 318 -75.54 13.12 -8.08
C LYS A 318 -76.78 12.24 -8.06
N SER A 319 -76.83 11.23 -7.18
CA SER A 319 -78.00 10.34 -7.01
C SER A 319 -79.26 11.12 -6.62
N GLN A 320 -79.16 12.00 -5.62
CA GLN A 320 -80.25 12.86 -5.17
C GLN A 320 -80.71 13.83 -6.28
N ASN A 321 -79.79 14.39 -7.06
CA ASN A 321 -80.14 15.23 -8.21
C ASN A 321 -80.85 14.44 -9.33
N THR A 322 -80.49 13.18 -9.59
CA THR A 322 -81.22 12.33 -10.54
C THR A 322 -82.60 11.93 -10.02
N GLU A 323 -82.74 11.68 -8.72
CA GLU A 323 -84.04 11.36 -8.10
C GLU A 323 -84.99 12.55 -8.12
N LEU A 324 -84.53 13.75 -7.71
CA LEU A 324 -85.33 14.98 -7.79
C LEU A 324 -85.78 15.27 -9.23
N ARG A 325 -84.90 15.09 -10.22
CA ARG A 325 -85.28 15.20 -11.64
C ARG A 325 -86.38 14.21 -12.05
N SER A 326 -86.29 12.97 -11.57
CA SER A 326 -87.33 11.94 -11.79
C SER A 326 -88.67 12.30 -11.13
N GLN A 327 -88.63 12.87 -9.92
CA GLN A 327 -89.82 13.34 -9.22
C GLN A 327 -90.48 14.54 -9.94
N PHE A 328 -89.70 15.53 -10.37
CA PHE A 328 -90.21 16.65 -11.18
C PHE A 328 -90.80 16.18 -12.52
N GLU A 329 -90.11 15.29 -13.24
CA GLU A 329 -90.60 14.66 -14.46
C GLU A 329 -91.95 13.93 -14.25
N GLY A 330 -92.11 13.24 -13.12
CA GLY A 330 -93.36 12.61 -12.70
C GLY A 330 -94.48 13.61 -12.42
N ILE A 331 -94.17 14.73 -11.76
CA ILE A 331 -95.13 15.81 -11.48
C ILE A 331 -95.56 16.51 -12.78
N CYS A 332 -94.63 16.80 -13.70
CA CYS A 332 -94.95 17.37 -15.01
C CYS A 332 -95.97 16.49 -15.77
N LYS A 333 -95.77 15.16 -15.80
CA LYS A 333 -96.71 14.22 -16.43
C LYS A 333 -98.08 14.15 -15.75
N GLN A 334 -98.14 14.34 -14.43
CA GLN A 334 -99.43 14.47 -13.72
C GLN A 334 -100.12 15.80 -14.05
N MET A 335 -99.36 16.89 -14.16
CA MET A 335 -99.87 18.20 -14.56
C MET A 335 -100.37 18.19 -16.01
N GLU A 336 -99.63 17.63 -16.96
CA GLU A 336 -100.06 17.44 -18.35
C GLU A 336 -101.38 16.67 -18.43
N LYS A 337 -101.51 15.58 -17.66
CA LYS A 337 -102.76 14.80 -17.59
C LYS A 337 -103.90 15.64 -17.02
N LEU A 338 -103.67 16.37 -15.92
CA LEU A 338 -104.69 17.21 -15.29
C LEU A 338 -105.13 18.37 -16.20
N THR A 339 -104.21 19.01 -16.91
CA THR A 339 -104.55 20.00 -17.96
C THR A 339 -105.43 19.38 -19.01
N GLY A 340 -105.07 18.20 -19.56
CA GLY A 340 -105.90 17.51 -20.54
C GLY A 340 -107.24 17.00 -19.99
N ASP A 341 -107.35 16.71 -18.69
CA ASP A 341 -108.63 16.39 -18.01
C ASP A 341 -109.50 17.66 -17.86
N VAL A 342 -108.88 18.82 -17.58
CA VAL A 342 -109.54 20.14 -17.54
C VAL A 342 -110.00 20.59 -18.93
N ASP A 343 -109.18 20.44 -19.97
CA ASP A 343 -109.53 20.82 -21.35
C ASP A 343 -110.77 20.04 -21.83
N ARG A 344 -110.81 18.71 -21.62
CA ARG A 344 -111.99 17.87 -21.89
C ARG A 344 -113.21 18.24 -21.04
N SER A 345 -113.00 18.73 -19.81
CA SER A 345 -114.09 19.25 -18.97
C SER A 345 -114.63 20.58 -19.53
N ASN A 346 -113.76 21.45 -20.05
CA ASN A 346 -114.13 22.72 -20.66
C ASN A 346 -114.91 22.50 -21.97
N GLU A 347 -114.45 21.59 -22.83
CA GLU A 347 -115.17 21.14 -24.03
C GLU A 347 -116.60 20.67 -23.68
N LEU A 348 -116.75 19.85 -22.64
CA LEU A 348 -118.05 19.36 -22.20
C LEU A 348 -118.94 20.48 -21.63
N VAL A 349 -118.36 21.45 -20.92
CA VAL A 349 -119.11 22.63 -20.41
C VAL A 349 -119.65 23.47 -21.57
N VAL A 350 -118.87 23.72 -22.63
CA VAL A 350 -119.34 24.44 -23.83
C VAL A 350 -120.51 23.69 -24.49
N ILE A 351 -120.38 22.37 -24.70
CA ILE A 351 -121.44 21.52 -25.27
C ILE A 351 -122.72 21.52 -24.39
N LEU A 352 -122.58 21.69 -23.07
CA LEU A 352 -123.72 21.81 -22.16
C LEU A 352 -124.34 23.22 -22.18
N GLN A 353 -123.54 24.27 -22.38
CA GLN A 353 -124.02 25.64 -22.58
C GLN A 353 -124.82 25.77 -23.89
N GLU A 354 -124.29 25.26 -25.01
CA GLU A 354 -125.01 25.21 -26.30
C GLU A 354 -126.37 24.51 -26.18
N LYS A 355 -126.42 23.40 -25.42
CA LYS A 355 -127.67 22.65 -25.18
C LYS A 355 -128.63 23.36 -24.23
N LEU A 356 -128.13 24.16 -23.30
CA LEU A 356 -128.94 24.97 -22.40
C LEU A 356 -129.56 26.13 -23.17
N GLU A 357 -128.76 26.87 -23.94
CA GLU A 357 -129.21 27.96 -24.81
C GLU A 357 -130.26 27.47 -25.83
N ALA A 358 -130.02 26.35 -26.51
CA ALA A 358 -130.99 25.74 -27.42
C ALA A 358 -132.29 25.27 -26.72
N LYS A 359 -132.26 25.02 -25.40
CA LYS A 359 -133.44 24.69 -24.59
C LYS A 359 -134.15 25.93 -24.07
N ASP A 360 -133.43 26.99 -23.70
CA ASP A 360 -134.01 28.28 -23.37
C ASP A 360 -134.70 28.91 -24.59
N ASP A 361 -134.14 28.76 -25.79
CA ASP A 361 -134.78 29.13 -27.07
C ASP A 361 -136.06 28.31 -27.35
N GLU A 362 -136.11 27.05 -26.92
CA GLU A 362 -137.30 26.20 -27.04
C GLU A 362 -138.37 26.57 -26.00
N ILE A 363 -137.95 26.88 -24.77
CA ILE A 363 -138.82 27.39 -23.71
C ILE A 363 -139.38 28.77 -24.09
N GLN A 364 -138.59 29.67 -24.68
CA GLN A 364 -139.08 30.96 -25.16
C GLN A 364 -140.08 30.81 -26.31
N ARG A 365 -139.84 29.90 -27.27
CA ARG A 365 -140.82 29.58 -28.33
C ARG A 365 -142.13 29.05 -27.73
N LEU A 366 -142.06 28.02 -26.90
CA LEU A 366 -143.23 27.44 -26.23
C LEU A 366 -143.98 28.46 -25.36
N LYS A 367 -143.26 29.37 -24.68
CA LYS A 367 -143.86 30.44 -23.87
C LYS A 367 -144.58 31.48 -24.74
N ASN A 368 -144.02 31.82 -25.91
CA ASN A 368 -144.66 32.72 -26.87
C ASN A 368 -145.90 32.07 -27.51
N GLU A 369 -145.85 30.76 -27.80
CA GLU A 369 -147.02 29.98 -28.24
C GLU A 369 -148.10 29.90 -27.15
N LEU A 370 -147.72 29.73 -25.88
CA LEU A 370 -148.65 29.70 -24.74
C LEU A 370 -149.29 31.08 -24.51
N LEU A 371 -148.54 32.18 -24.67
CA LEU A 371 -149.10 33.54 -24.65
C LEU A 371 -150.09 33.78 -25.79
N GLN A 372 -149.84 33.25 -27.00
CA GLN A 372 -150.82 33.25 -28.09
C GLN A 372 -152.02 32.34 -27.78
N GLY A 373 -151.83 31.24 -27.04
CA GLY A 373 -152.90 30.39 -26.54
C GLY A 373 -153.81 31.11 -25.54
N ASN A 374 -153.24 31.74 -24.51
CA ASN A 374 -153.97 32.52 -23.50
C ASN A 374 -154.70 33.73 -24.11
N ALA A 375 -154.14 34.37 -25.13
CA ALA A 375 -154.84 35.42 -25.88
C ALA A 375 -156.14 34.96 -26.57
N ASN A 376 -156.35 33.65 -26.75
CA ASN A 376 -157.59 33.05 -27.24
C ASN A 376 -158.52 32.53 -26.12
N VAL A 377 -158.18 32.77 -24.84
CA VAL A 377 -158.93 32.36 -23.65
C VAL A 377 -159.31 33.57 -22.78
N GLU A 378 -158.44 34.57 -22.70
CA GLU A 378 -158.62 35.81 -21.93
C GLU A 378 -159.52 36.84 -22.63
N GLU A 379 -160.20 36.47 -23.73
CA GLU A 379 -161.34 37.23 -24.29
C GLU A 379 -162.67 36.94 -23.54
N GLN A 380 -162.64 36.17 -22.44
CA GLN A 380 -163.78 36.00 -21.52
C GLN A 380 -163.41 36.24 -20.05
N ASN A 381 -164.06 37.26 -19.48
CA ASN A 381 -164.09 37.64 -18.06
C ASN A 381 -162.87 38.38 -17.51
N GLU A 382 -162.73 39.66 -17.88
CA GLU A 382 -162.33 40.67 -16.88
C GLU A 382 -163.34 40.66 -15.72
N LEU A 383 -162.87 40.75 -14.46
CA LEU A 383 -163.18 41.86 -13.54
C LEU A 383 -162.59 41.67 -12.12
N ASP A 384 -162.51 42.79 -11.42
CA ASP A 384 -162.48 42.99 -9.96
C ASP A 384 -161.27 42.57 -9.10
N THR A 385 -160.52 43.62 -8.69
CA THR A 385 -160.11 43.93 -7.28
C THR A 385 -158.99 43.13 -6.59
N ASP A 386 -158.21 43.67 -5.64
CA ASP A 386 -157.76 45.07 -5.37
C ASP A 386 -156.54 45.01 -4.41
N MET A 387 -155.99 46.16 -4.00
CA MET A 387 -154.82 46.30 -3.12
C MET A 387 -155.03 45.81 -1.69
N ASN A 388 -153.96 45.31 -1.04
CA ASN A 388 -153.45 45.92 0.21
C ASN A 388 -151.97 45.57 0.46
N ALA A 389 -151.37 46.08 1.55
CA ALA A 389 -149.91 46.27 1.67
C ALA A 389 -149.24 45.78 2.98
N ASN A 390 -147.90 45.72 2.90
CA ASN A 390 -146.91 46.05 3.94
C ASN A 390 -146.43 44.95 4.94
N VAL A 391 -145.31 45.29 5.64
CA VAL A 391 -144.73 44.73 6.88
C VAL A 391 -143.61 43.66 6.78
N ASP A 392 -142.37 44.16 6.66
CA ASP A 392 -141.26 44.10 7.66
C ASP A 392 -140.67 42.77 8.23
N ASN A 393 -139.40 42.85 8.65
CA ASN A 393 -138.51 41.85 9.29
C ASN A 393 -137.97 40.71 8.40
N GLY A 394 -136.77 40.14 8.65
CA GLY A 394 -135.71 40.49 9.62
C GLY A 394 -134.97 39.26 10.19
N LEU A 395 -133.68 39.42 10.57
CA LEU A 395 -132.81 38.42 11.28
C LEU A 395 -132.42 37.15 10.46
N ASN A 396 -131.35 36.38 10.74
CA ASN A 396 -130.03 36.59 11.38
C ASN A 396 -129.15 35.30 11.25
N LEU A 397 -127.82 35.38 11.45
CA LEU A 397 -126.88 34.27 11.77
C LEU A 397 -126.63 33.21 10.64
N VAL A 398 -125.59 32.36 10.59
CA VAL A 398 -124.54 31.89 11.56
C VAL A 398 -123.15 31.78 10.89
N GLU A 399 -122.09 31.65 11.71
CA GLU A 399 -120.70 31.21 11.40
C GLU A 399 -120.66 29.76 10.80
N VAL A 400 -119.54 29.12 10.39
CA VAL A 400 -118.26 28.69 11.05
C VAL A 400 -117.29 28.30 9.88
N GLN A 401 -115.99 28.65 9.80
CA GLN A 401 -114.79 28.08 10.47
C GLN A 401 -114.62 26.53 10.30
N THR A 402 -113.47 25.86 10.39
CA THR A 402 -112.02 26.16 10.15
C THR A 402 -111.47 25.10 9.12
N GLU A 403 -110.19 24.85 8.78
CA GLU A 403 -108.84 25.31 9.18
C GLU A 403 -107.77 24.91 8.11
N ASN A 404 -106.52 25.37 8.29
CA ASN A 404 -105.21 24.87 7.80
C ASN A 404 -105.11 24.25 6.39
#